data_AF-A0A2S1QDP4-F1
#
_entry.id   AF-A0A2S1QDP4-F1
#
_cell.length_a   1.000
_cell.length_b   1.000
_cell.length_c   1.000
_cell.angle_alpha   90.00
_cell.angle_beta   90.00
_cell.angle_gamma   90.00
#
_symmetry.space_group_name_H-M   'P 1'
#
loop_
_entity.id
_entity.type
_entity.pdbx_description
1 polymer ?
#
loop_
_entity_poly.entity_id
_entity_poly.type
_entity_poly.pdbx_seq_one_letter_code
_entity_poly.pdbx_strand_id
1 'polypeptide(L)'
;MIEFLLILLVDYGLISADYKHKKSIENEEIEEDKRKPFKKFFGQPTFIVIFISIFLPATISIIYFSYKDQVLNVQDTKHEMAQILTRIHSYKSKNLQILSIDNLINGRPLLKTWKTDSWGTAYRLVRSNGFAVHSADRYRKFGTSDNLFSK
;
A
#
# COMPACT_ATOMS: atom_id res chain seq x y z
N MET A 1 12.78 -30.81 10.52
CA MET A 1 13.61 -31.79 9.77
C MET A 1 13.45 -31.66 8.27
N ILE A 2 12.23 -31.68 7.73
CA ILE A 2 11.99 -31.53 6.27
C ILE A 2 12.48 -30.17 5.75
N GLU A 3 12.19 -29.09 6.47
CA GLU A 3 12.65 -27.73 6.12
C GLU A 3 14.19 -27.62 6.05
N PHE A 4 14.88 -28.23 7.00
CA PHE A 4 16.34 -28.28 7.01
C PHE A 4 16.91 -29.03 5.79
N LEU A 5 16.33 -30.17 5.43
CA LEU A 5 16.74 -30.92 4.22
C LEU A 5 16.50 -30.12 2.94
N LEU A 6 15.39 -29.39 2.85
CA LEU A 6 15.07 -28.55 1.70
C LEU A 6 16.04 -27.39 1.56
N ILE A 7 16.38 -26.70 2.66
CA ILE A 7 17.37 -25.62 2.67
C ILE A 7 18.72 -26.16 2.18
N LEU A 8 19.17 -27.29 2.71
CA LEU A 8 20.46 -27.88 2.36
C LEU A 8 20.53 -28.27 0.87
N LEU A 9 19.45 -28.80 0.31
CA LEU A 9 19.37 -29.13 -1.13
C LEU A 9 19.39 -27.88 -2.00
N VAL A 10 18.67 -26.83 -1.61
CA VAL A 10 18.62 -25.56 -2.34
C VAL A 10 19.99 -24.87 -2.31
N ASP A 11 20.61 -24.79 -1.14
CA ASP A 11 21.93 -24.18 -0.95
C ASP A 11 23.00 -24.93 -1.76
N TYR A 12 23.02 -26.26 -1.67
CA TYR A 12 23.95 -27.07 -2.46
C TYR A 12 23.71 -26.90 -3.97
N GLY A 13 22.45 -26.89 -4.40
CA GLY A 13 22.06 -26.65 -5.79
C GLY A 13 22.57 -25.31 -6.31
N LEU A 14 22.36 -24.24 -5.56
CA LEU A 14 22.80 -22.89 -5.89
C LEU A 14 24.33 -22.75 -5.95
N ILE A 15 25.03 -23.26 -4.93
CA ILE A 15 26.51 -23.25 -4.89
C ILE A 15 27.09 -23.99 -6.11
N SER A 16 26.52 -25.15 -6.47
CA SER A 16 26.96 -25.91 -7.62
C SER A 16 26.73 -25.18 -8.95
N ALA A 17 25.62 -24.44 -9.05
CA ALA A 17 25.27 -23.66 -10.22
C ALA A 17 26.18 -22.43 -10.36
N ASP A 18 26.46 -21.73 -9.25
CA ASP A 18 27.39 -20.60 -9.22
C ASP A 18 28.81 -21.03 -9.61
N TYR A 19 29.27 -22.19 -9.13
CA TYR A 19 30.57 -22.73 -9.51
C TYR A 19 30.66 -23.01 -11.02
N LYS A 20 29.62 -23.67 -11.59
CA LYS A 20 29.55 -23.93 -13.03
C LYS A 20 29.52 -22.64 -13.84
N HIS A 21 28.72 -21.66 -13.40
CA HIS A 21 28.65 -20.34 -14.03
C HIS A 21 30.02 -19.65 -14.04
N LYS A 22 30.67 -19.55 -12.87
CA LYS A 22 31.98 -18.93 -12.74
C LYS A 22 33.01 -19.58 -13.65
N LYS A 23 33.05 -20.91 -13.70
CA LYS A 23 33.96 -21.67 -14.57
C LYS A 23 33.68 -21.44 -16.05
N SER A 24 32.41 -21.38 -16.45
CA SER A 24 32.02 -21.08 -17.84
C SER A 24 32.49 -19.69 -18.25
N ILE A 25 32.31 -18.68 -17.39
CA ILE A 25 32.76 -17.32 -17.67
C ILE A 25 34.28 -17.23 -17.73
N GLU A 26 35.00 -17.93 -16.84
CA GLU A 26 36.47 -17.95 -16.89
C GLU A 26 37.01 -18.55 -18.18
N ASN A 27 36.37 -19.61 -18.71
CA ASN A 27 36.72 -20.16 -20.01
C ASN A 27 36.48 -19.14 -21.14
N GLU A 28 35.34 -18.44 -21.14
CA GLU A 28 35.06 -17.37 -22.10
C GLU A 28 36.07 -16.21 -22.00
N GLU A 29 36.48 -15.83 -20.78
CA GLU A 29 37.48 -14.76 -20.54
C GLU A 29 38.86 -15.14 -21.11
N ILE A 30 39.22 -16.43 -21.05
CA ILE A 30 40.46 -16.97 -21.62
C ILE A 30 40.40 -16.99 -23.15
N GLU A 31 39.27 -17.41 -23.73
CA GLU A 31 39.09 -17.47 -25.18
C GLU A 31 39.05 -16.08 -25.84
N GLU A 32 38.42 -15.10 -25.19
CA GLU A 32 38.28 -13.75 -25.73
C GLU A 32 39.37 -12.77 -25.28
N ASP A 33 40.28 -13.19 -24.39
CA ASP A 33 41.31 -12.37 -23.72
C ASP A 33 40.76 -11.06 -23.12
N LYS A 34 39.50 -11.10 -22.66
CA LYS A 34 38.76 -9.95 -22.13
C LYS A 34 38.03 -10.33 -20.85
N ARG A 35 38.19 -9.50 -19.81
CA ARG A 35 37.49 -9.66 -18.53
C ARG A 35 36.01 -9.27 -18.65
N LYS A 36 35.12 -10.05 -18.04
CA LYS A 36 33.66 -9.85 -18.00
C LYS A 36 33.13 -9.78 -16.56
N PRO A 37 33.59 -8.81 -15.74
CA PRO A 37 33.25 -8.75 -14.32
C PRO A 37 31.74 -8.60 -14.05
N PHE A 38 31.02 -7.86 -14.90
CA PHE A 38 29.57 -7.69 -14.76
C PHE A 38 28.81 -9.02 -14.94
N LYS A 39 29.08 -9.76 -16.02
CA LYS A 39 28.45 -11.07 -16.28
C LYS A 39 28.84 -12.10 -15.20
N LYS A 40 30.07 -12.00 -14.69
CA LYS A 40 30.59 -12.88 -13.63
C LYS A 40 29.91 -12.69 -12.27
N PHE A 41 29.44 -11.48 -11.96
CA PHE A 41 28.80 -11.17 -10.68
C PHE A 41 27.26 -11.14 -10.78
N PHE A 42 26.71 -10.33 -11.69
CA PHE A 42 25.25 -10.16 -11.84
C PHE A 42 24.56 -11.36 -12.52
N GLY A 43 25.32 -12.17 -13.27
CA GLY A 43 24.79 -13.37 -13.91
C GLY A 43 24.79 -14.61 -13.02
N GLN A 44 25.28 -14.51 -11.77
CA GLN A 44 25.33 -15.66 -10.86
C GLN A 44 23.91 -16.14 -10.52
N PRO A 45 23.63 -17.44 -10.65
CA PRO A 45 22.35 -18.03 -10.26
C PRO A 45 21.85 -17.59 -8.87
N THR A 46 22.73 -17.57 -7.86
CA THR A 46 22.36 -17.12 -6.51
C THR A 46 21.93 -15.65 -6.50
N PHE A 47 22.68 -14.78 -7.18
CA PHE A 47 22.34 -13.36 -7.27
C PHE A 47 20.97 -13.16 -7.94
N ILE A 48 20.70 -13.89 -9.04
CA ILE A 48 19.43 -13.81 -9.76
C ILE A 48 18.26 -14.23 -8.87
N VAL A 49 18.39 -15.34 -8.14
CA VAL A 49 17.34 -15.83 -7.25
C VAL A 49 17.05 -14.84 -6.13
N ILE A 50 18.09 -14.30 -5.49
CA ILE A 50 17.94 -13.27 -4.44
C ILE A 50 17.33 -11.99 -5.00
N PHE A 51 17.76 -11.57 -6.19
CA PHE A 51 17.23 -10.37 -6.84
C PHE A 51 15.73 -10.53 -7.13
N ILE A 52 15.31 -11.64 -7.72
CA ILE A 52 13.91 -11.91 -8.03
C ILE A 52 13.07 -12.02 -6.75
N SER A 53 13.59 -12.70 -5.72
CA SER A 53 12.85 -12.90 -4.47
C SER A 53 12.58 -11.60 -3.71
N ILE A 54 13.41 -10.57 -3.89
CA ILE A 54 13.20 -9.25 -3.30
C ILE A 54 12.42 -8.33 -4.26
N PHE A 55 12.80 -8.30 -5.54
CA PHE A 55 12.29 -7.34 -6.51
C PHE A 55 10.82 -7.59 -6.86
N LEU A 56 10.42 -8.86 -7.00
CA LEU A 56 9.05 -9.21 -7.35
C LEU A 56 8.04 -8.78 -6.26
N PRO A 57 8.20 -9.15 -4.97
CA PRO A 57 7.27 -8.70 -3.94
C PRO A 57 7.34 -7.19 -3.71
N ALA A 58 8.52 -6.57 -3.86
CA ALA A 58 8.64 -5.11 -3.73
C ALA A 58 7.83 -4.37 -4.81
N THR A 59 7.94 -4.77 -6.07
CA THR A 59 7.19 -4.14 -7.18
C THR A 59 5.69 -4.36 -7.04
N ILE A 60 5.25 -5.57 -6.69
CA ILE A 60 3.84 -5.87 -6.41
C ILE A 60 3.32 -5.01 -5.26
N SER A 61 4.09 -4.86 -4.19
CA SER A 61 3.72 -4.04 -3.04
C SER A 61 3.54 -2.58 -3.43
N ILE A 62 4.47 -2.00 -4.18
CA ILE A 62 4.40 -0.60 -4.64
C ILE A 62 3.13 -0.37 -5.47
N ILE A 63 2.82 -1.28 -6.40
CA ILE A 63 1.63 -1.19 -7.24
C ILE A 63 0.37 -1.28 -6.36
N TYR A 64 0.31 -2.25 -5.46
CA TYR A 64 -0.83 -2.44 -4.57
C TYR A 64 -1.07 -1.22 -3.67
N PHE A 65 -0.04 -0.68 -3.03
CA PHE A 65 -0.16 0.49 -2.17
C PHE A 65 -0.57 1.74 -2.97
N SER A 66 -0.03 1.91 -4.18
CA SER A 66 -0.42 3.03 -5.06
C SER A 66 -1.89 2.93 -5.46
N TYR A 67 -2.36 1.74 -5.84
CA TYR A 67 -3.76 1.51 -6.17
C TYR A 67 -4.68 1.70 -4.96
N LYS A 68 -4.28 1.18 -3.79
CA LYS A 68 -5.02 1.35 -2.55
C LYS A 68 -5.20 2.82 -2.21
N ASP A 69 -4.13 3.61 -2.27
CA ASP A 69 -4.15 5.04 -1.95
C ASP A 69 -5.03 5.85 -2.90
N GLN A 70 -4.95 5.58 -4.21
CA GLN A 70 -5.64 6.38 -5.22
C GLN A 70 -7.09 5.98 -5.45
N VAL A 71 -7.43 4.70 -5.27
CA VAL A 71 -8.74 4.17 -5.69
C VAL A 71 -9.52 3.67 -4.49
N LEU A 72 -8.99 2.70 -3.75
CA LEU A 72 -9.74 2.06 -2.66
C LEU A 72 -10.04 3.04 -1.53
N ASN A 73 -9.03 3.77 -1.07
CA ASN A 73 -9.19 4.78 -0.02
C ASN A 73 -10.20 5.87 -0.42
N VAL A 74 -10.19 6.31 -1.67
CA VAL A 74 -11.16 7.29 -2.19
C VAL A 74 -12.58 6.73 -2.18
N GLN A 75 -12.76 5.48 -2.61
CA GLN A 75 -14.08 4.82 -2.62
C GLN A 75 -14.62 4.59 -1.20
N ASP A 76 -13.78 4.06 -0.31
CA ASP A 76 -14.11 3.83 1.10
C ASP A 76 -14.49 5.13 1.79
N THR A 77 -13.68 6.17 1.61
CA THR A 77 -13.94 7.51 2.16
C THR A 77 -15.27 8.08 1.64
N LYS A 78 -15.56 7.98 0.33
CA LYS A 78 -16.85 8.41 -0.24
C LYS A 78 -18.02 7.63 0.35
N HIS A 79 -17.86 6.33 0.54
CA HIS A 79 -18.89 5.47 1.10
C HIS A 79 -19.18 5.84 2.56
N GLU A 80 -18.14 6.03 3.38
CA GLU A 80 -18.29 6.48 4.77
C GLU A 80 -18.95 7.87 4.85
N MET A 81 -18.52 8.82 4.02
CA MET A 81 -19.12 10.16 3.95
C MET A 81 -20.62 10.10 3.63
N ALA A 82 -21.05 9.23 2.71
CA ALA A 82 -22.47 9.03 2.39
C ALA A 82 -23.26 8.43 3.57
N GLN A 83 -22.66 7.49 4.32
CA GLN A 83 -23.28 6.94 5.53
C GLN A 83 -23.40 8.00 6.64
N ILE A 84 -22.37 8.81 6.83
CA ILE A 84 -22.36 9.93 7.78
C ILE A 84 -23.50 10.89 7.44
N LEU A 85 -23.62 11.32 6.17
CA LEU A 85 -24.70 12.20 5.72
C LEU A 85 -26.09 11.60 5.96
N THR A 86 -26.30 10.35 5.54
CA THR A 86 -27.57 9.64 5.74
C THR A 86 -27.95 9.63 7.23
N ARG A 87 -26.96 9.47 8.11
CA ARG A 87 -27.16 9.49 9.55
C ARG A 87 -27.47 10.88 10.09
N ILE A 88 -26.85 11.93 9.55
CA ILE A 88 -27.18 13.32 9.85
C ILE A 88 -28.63 13.63 9.45
N HIS A 89 -29.07 13.21 8.27
CA HIS A 89 -30.45 13.43 7.80
C HIS A 89 -31.50 12.70 8.64
N SER A 90 -31.19 11.50 9.12
CA SER A 90 -32.06 10.76 10.05
C SER A 90 -32.04 11.29 11.49
N TYR A 91 -31.11 12.19 11.82
CA TYR A 91 -31.02 12.80 13.14
C TYR A 91 -32.08 13.90 13.31
N LYS A 92 -32.96 13.74 14.31
CA LYS A 92 -34.14 14.60 14.50
C LYS A 92 -33.72 16.06 14.78
N SER A 93 -34.32 16.99 14.05
CA SER A 93 -33.87 18.38 13.82
C SER A 93 -33.54 19.26 15.03
N LYS A 94 -33.96 18.89 16.26
CA LYS A 94 -33.81 19.74 17.44
C LYS A 94 -32.36 19.88 17.96
N ASN A 95 -31.46 18.99 17.57
CA ASN A 95 -30.06 18.96 18.07
C ASN A 95 -29.01 19.17 16.97
N LEU A 96 -29.41 19.58 15.76
CA LEU A 96 -28.51 19.81 14.62
C LEU A 96 -27.48 20.94 14.86
N GLN A 97 -27.70 21.80 15.86
CA GLN A 97 -26.79 22.91 16.16
C GLN A 97 -25.46 22.47 16.81
N ILE A 98 -25.40 21.30 17.45
CA ILE A 98 -24.21 20.77 18.16
C ILE A 98 -23.70 19.48 17.47
N LEU A 99 -24.03 19.30 16.19
CA LEU A 99 -23.72 18.06 15.50
C LEU A 99 -22.23 17.96 15.19
N SER A 100 -21.57 17.00 15.84
CA SER A 100 -20.20 16.59 15.55
C SER A 100 -20.18 15.11 15.18
N ILE A 101 -19.13 14.67 14.49
CA ILE A 101 -18.94 13.25 14.17
C ILE A 101 -18.81 12.42 15.45
N ASP A 102 -18.14 12.93 16.48
CA ASP A 102 -18.06 12.27 17.78
C ASP A 102 -19.45 12.05 18.40
N ASN A 103 -20.36 13.01 18.25
CA ASN A 103 -21.75 12.88 18.70
C ASN A 103 -22.53 11.84 17.88
N LEU A 104 -22.21 11.66 16.60
CA LEU A 104 -22.81 10.63 15.73
C LEU A 104 -22.30 9.22 16.07
N ILE A 105 -21.05 9.10 16.52
CA ILE A 105 -20.37 7.86 16.89
C ILE A 105 -20.73 7.43 18.33
N ASN A 106 -21.02 8.37 19.22
CA ASN A 106 -21.15 8.12 20.66
C ASN A 106 -22.06 6.91 20.98
N GLY A 107 -21.52 5.96 21.76
CA GLY A 107 -22.20 4.72 22.14
C GLY A 107 -22.25 3.63 21.07
N ARG A 108 -21.59 3.78 19.90
CA ARG A 108 -21.64 2.79 18.79
C ARG A 108 -20.23 2.36 18.36
N PRO A 109 -19.77 1.16 18.77
CA PRO A 109 -18.41 0.71 18.45
C PRO A 109 -18.17 0.51 16.96
N LEU A 110 -19.20 0.14 16.20
CA LEU A 110 -19.12 -0.08 14.75
C LEU A 110 -18.89 1.21 13.94
N LEU A 111 -19.12 2.38 14.53
CA LEU A 111 -18.94 3.68 13.85
C LEU A 111 -17.60 4.34 14.19
N LYS A 112 -16.75 3.70 15.01
CA LYS A 112 -15.45 4.27 15.40
C LYS A 112 -14.54 4.54 14.21
N THR A 113 -14.71 3.83 13.10
CA THR A 113 -13.95 4.02 11.86
C THR A 113 -14.24 5.39 11.24
N TRP A 114 -15.44 5.96 11.43
CA TRP A 114 -15.82 7.27 10.90
C TRP A 114 -15.09 8.45 11.55
N LYS A 115 -14.23 8.21 12.55
CA LYS A 115 -13.48 9.29 13.19
C LYS A 115 -12.50 9.95 12.22
N THR A 116 -11.98 9.19 11.28
CA THR A 116 -10.99 9.65 10.30
C THR A 116 -11.28 9.06 8.93
N ASP A 117 -10.88 9.77 7.89
CA ASP A 117 -10.84 9.23 6.54
C ASP A 117 -9.79 8.12 6.37
N SER A 118 -9.73 7.52 5.18
CA SER A 118 -8.80 6.44 4.86
C SER A 118 -7.31 6.86 4.97
N TRP A 119 -7.01 8.17 5.06
CA TRP A 119 -5.66 8.70 5.25
C TRP A 119 -5.35 9.10 6.70
N GLY A 120 -6.30 8.92 7.61
CA GLY A 120 -6.16 9.17 9.04
C GLY A 120 -6.44 10.62 9.46
N THR A 121 -7.06 11.42 8.60
CA THR A 121 -7.46 12.79 8.93
C THR A 121 -8.90 12.83 9.41
N ALA A 122 -9.18 13.60 10.46
CA ALA A 122 -10.55 13.73 10.95
C ALA A 122 -11.43 14.45 9.91
N TYR A 123 -12.60 13.87 9.61
CA TYR A 123 -13.59 14.50 8.73
C TYR A 123 -14.06 15.84 9.31
N ARG A 124 -14.36 16.79 8.43
CA ARG A 124 -14.91 18.10 8.81
C ARG A 124 -16.37 18.22 8.36
N LEU A 125 -17.26 18.55 9.29
CA LEU A 125 -18.63 18.93 8.95
C LEU A 125 -18.70 20.43 8.63
N VAL A 126 -19.26 20.77 7.48
CA VAL A 126 -19.47 22.16 7.06
C VAL A 126 -20.97 22.40 6.88
N ARG A 127 -21.45 23.50 7.46
CA ARG A 127 -22.85 23.92 7.36
C ARG A 127 -22.95 25.10 6.40
N SER A 128 -23.57 24.89 5.25
CA SER A 128 -23.86 25.96 4.27
C SER A 128 -25.37 26.02 3.98
N ASN A 129 -25.85 25.25 3.01
CA ASN A 129 -27.28 25.07 2.66
C ASN A 129 -27.80 23.68 3.05
N GLY A 130 -27.17 23.08 4.06
CA GLY A 130 -27.30 21.68 4.48
C GLY A 130 -26.07 21.29 5.31
N PHE A 131 -25.89 20.00 5.56
CA PHE A 131 -24.63 19.47 6.10
C PHE A 131 -23.82 18.85 4.97
N ALA A 132 -22.54 19.20 4.89
CA ALA A 132 -21.57 18.55 4.03
C ALA A 132 -20.47 17.93 4.90
N VAL A 133 -20.03 16.72 4.55
CA VAL A 133 -18.86 16.06 5.11
C VAL A 133 -17.69 16.32 4.16
N HIS A 134 -16.57 16.76 4.70
CA HIS A 134 -15.34 17.02 3.96
C HIS A 134 -14.25 16.06 4.46
N SER A 135 -13.61 15.36 3.54
CA SER A 135 -12.38 14.61 3.82
C SER A 135 -11.18 15.48 3.50
N ALA A 136 -10.11 15.35 4.28
CA ALA A 136 -8.82 15.75 3.76
C ALA A 136 -8.38 14.65 2.79
N ASP A 137 -7.84 15.02 1.65
CA ASP A 137 -7.35 14.07 0.67
C ASP A 137 -6.11 13.30 1.17
N ARG A 138 -5.44 12.59 0.25
CA ARG A 138 -4.13 11.95 0.46
C ARG A 138 -3.05 12.87 1.07
N TYR A 139 -3.15 14.18 0.89
CA TYR A 139 -2.19 15.15 1.42
C TYR A 139 -2.54 15.64 2.83
N ARG A 140 -3.65 15.16 3.41
CA ARG A 140 -4.11 15.49 4.76
C ARG A 140 -4.31 16.98 4.98
N LYS A 141 -4.56 17.73 3.90
CA LYS A 141 -4.77 19.17 3.92
C LYS A 141 -6.11 19.50 3.31
N PHE A 142 -6.88 20.33 4.00
CA PHE A 142 -8.13 20.87 3.44
C PHE A 142 -7.82 22.06 2.51
N GLY A 143 -8.58 22.21 1.42
CA GLY A 143 -8.46 23.31 0.47
C GLY A 143 -7.68 22.97 -0.80
N THR A 144 -7.32 21.70 -1.00
CA THR A 144 -6.70 21.18 -2.22
C THR A 144 -7.77 20.84 -3.27
N SER A 145 -7.37 20.74 -4.54
CA SER A 145 -8.25 20.29 -5.64
C SER A 145 -8.80 18.88 -5.44
N ASP A 146 -8.06 18.05 -4.72
CA ASP A 146 -8.32 16.62 -4.58
C ASP A 146 -9.19 16.32 -3.35
N ASN A 147 -9.60 17.35 -2.62
CA ASN A 147 -10.54 17.23 -1.52
C ASN A 147 -11.85 16.57 -1.96
N LEU A 148 -12.31 15.63 -1.15
CA LEU A 148 -13.60 14.98 -1.35
C LEU A 148 -14.67 15.75 -0.58
N PHE A 149 -15.72 16.12 -1.31
CA PHE A 149 -16.88 16.83 -0.78
C PHE A 149 -18.13 15.99 -1.04
N SER A 150 -18.90 15.72 0.00
CA SER A 150 -20.23 15.15 -0.15
C SER A 150 -21.23 16.28 -0.42
N LYS A 151 -21.98 16.21 -1.53
CA LYS A 151 -23.09 17.12 -1.82
C LYS A 151 -24.39 16.62 -1.21
#